data_AF-R8AQ93-F1
#
_entry.id   AF-R8AQ93-F1
#
_cell.length_a   1.000
_cell.length_b   1.000
_cell.length_c   1.000
_cell.angle_alpha   90.00
_cell.angle_beta   90.00
_cell.angle_gamma   90.00
#
_symmetry.space_group_name_H-M   'P 1'
#
loop_
_entity.id
_entity.type
_entity.pdbx_description
1 polymer ?
#
loop_
_entity_poly.entity_id
_entity_poly.type
_entity_poly.pdbx_seq_one_letter_code
_entity_poly.pdbx_strand_id
1 'polypeptide(L)' 'MDIFHLENHPYVELCDLLKIQGWSESGAAAKAVIAEGLVKVDGQVETRKRCKIQSGQVVLFQGQSVKVKS' A
#
# COMPACT_ATOMS: atom_id res chain seq x y z
N MET A 1 -10.89 -7.42 5.84
CA MET A 1 -10.55 -6.53 4.71
C MET A 1 -10.77 -5.14 5.22
N ASP A 2 -9.68 -4.41 5.42
CA ASP A 2 -9.69 -3.12 6.10
C ASP A 2 -9.92 -1.99 5.10
N ILE A 3 -10.31 -0.82 5.60
CA ILE A 3 -10.53 0.37 4.78
C ILE A 3 -9.60 1.47 5.27
N PHE A 4 -8.80 2.02 4.36
CA PHE A 4 -7.98 3.20 4.60
C PHE A 4 -8.62 4.41 3.94
N HIS A 5 -8.85 5.46 4.72
CA HIS A 5 -9.40 6.71 4.23
C HIS A 5 -8.27 7.68 3.87
N LEU A 6 -8.31 8.22 2.66
CA LEU A 6 -7.37 9.24 2.19
C LEU A 6 -7.65 10.63 2.79
N GLU A 7 -8.81 10.79 3.44
CA GLU A 7 -9.27 12.07 3.97
C GLU A 7 -9.21 13.16 2.88
N ASN A 8 -8.44 14.23 3.10
CA ASN A 8 -8.27 15.34 2.16
C ASN A 8 -7.09 15.15 1.19
N HIS A 9 -6.45 13.97 1.16
CA HIS A 9 -5.33 13.69 0.28
C HIS A 9 -5.78 13.04 -1.04
N PRO A 10 -5.20 13.42 -2.19
CA PRO A 10 -5.56 12.81 -3.48
C PRO A 10 -5.02 11.38 -3.63
N TYR A 11 -4.00 11.02 -2.85
CA TYR A 11 -3.36 9.70 -2.85
C TYR A 11 -2.55 9.49 -1.57
N VAL A 12 -2.17 8.25 -1.31
CA VAL A 12 -1.14 7.85 -0.33
C VAL A 12 -0.02 7.11 -1.05
N GLU A 13 1.24 7.30 -0.65
CA GLU A 13 2.32 6.46 -1.20
C GLU A 13 2.19 5.03 -0.66
N LEU A 14 2.41 4.03 -1.52
CA LEU A 14 2.30 2.62 -1.15
C LEU A 14 3.17 2.26 0.07
N CYS A 15 4.40 2.80 0.13
CA CYS A 15 5.29 2.54 1.26
C CYS A 15 4.78 3.16 2.57
N ASP A 16 4.14 4.32 2.50
CA ASP A 16 3.54 4.95 3.68
C ASP A 16 2.26 4.23 4.10
N LEU A 17 1.46 3.76 3.14
CA LEU A 17 0.28 2.95 3.44
C LEU A 17 0.68 1.67 4.20
N LEU A 18 1.68 0.94 3.72
CA LEU A 18 2.20 -0.26 4.40
C LEU A 18 2.66 0.04 5.84
N LYS A 19 3.32 1.18 6.04
CA LYS A 19 3.76 1.63 7.36
C LYS A 19 2.58 1.99 8.27
N ILE A 20 1.61 2.76 7.76
CA ILE A 20 0.43 3.20 8.53
C ILE A 20 -0.44 2.02 8.93
N GLN A 21 -0.58 1.02 8.07
CA GLN A 21 -1.29 -0.22 8.37
C GLN A 21 -0.53 -1.15 9.34
N GLY A 22 0.71 -0.81 9.72
CA GLY A 22 1.55 -1.65 10.57
C GLY A 22 2.08 -2.90 9.88
N TRP A 23 2.01 -2.97 8.56
CA TRP A 23 2.50 -4.11 7.75
C TRP A 23 4.01 -4.06 7.53
N SER A 24 4.63 -2.93 7.81
CA SER A 24 6.07 -2.73 7.74
C SER A 24 6.54 -1.88 8.91
N GLU A 25 7.68 -2.26 9.49
CA GLU A 25 8.29 -1.58 10.64
C GLU A 25 8.85 -0.19 10.29
N SER A 26 9.19 0.04 9.02
CA SER A 26 9.71 1.32 8.54
C SER A 26 9.40 1.58 7.06
N GLY A 27 9.62 2.82 6.62
CA GLY A 27 9.53 3.16 5.20
C GLY A 27 10.62 2.50 4.35
N ALA A 28 11.79 2.21 4.92
CA ALA A 28 12.86 1.48 4.23
C ALA A 28 12.48 0.01 4.01
N ALA A 29 11.95 -0.66 5.05
CA ALA A 29 11.45 -2.02 4.95
C ALA A 29 10.28 -2.12 3.94
N ALA A 30 9.36 -1.15 3.95
CA ALA A 30 8.25 -1.11 3.00
C ALA A 30 8.75 -1.03 1.54
N LYS A 31 9.79 -0.22 1.28
CA LYS A 31 10.40 -0.10 -0.04
C LYS A 31 11.15 -1.37 -0.47
N ALA A 32 11.70 -2.13 0.48
CA ALA A 32 12.35 -3.41 0.19
C ALA A 32 11.31 -4.44 -0.26
N VAL A 33 10.24 -4.66 0.52
CA VAL A 33 9.19 -5.65 0.17
C VAL A 33 8.44 -5.30 -1.11
N ILE A 34 8.26 -4.00 -1.41
CA ILE A 34 7.72 -3.54 -2.70
C ILE A 34 8.70 -3.94 -3.82
N ALA A 35 10.00 -3.63 -3.69
CA ALA A 35 10.99 -3.96 -4.72
C ALA A 35 11.15 -5.47 -4.96
N GLU A 36 10.94 -6.27 -3.93
CA GLU A 36 10.93 -7.73 -3.99
C GLU A 36 9.64 -8.31 -4.62
N GLY A 37 8.66 -7.46 -4.96
CA GLY A 37 7.41 -7.88 -5.60
C GLY A 37 6.46 -8.62 -4.66
N LEU A 38 6.58 -8.39 -3.35
CA LEU A 38 5.74 -9.04 -2.33
C LEU A 38 4.37 -8.37 -2.15
N VAL A 39 4.17 -7.20 -2.76
CA VAL A 39 2.96 -6.39 -2.65
C VAL A 39 2.19 -6.42 -3.96
N LYS A 40 0.87 -6.53 -3.88
CA LYS A 40 -0.03 -6.43 -5.03
C LYS A 40 -0.96 -5.24 -4.90
N VAL A 41 -1.17 -4.52 -6.00
CA VAL A 41 -2.16 -3.45 -6.11
C VAL A 41 -3.14 -3.87 -7.21
N ASP A 42 -4.43 -3.94 -6.88
CA ASP A 42 -5.50 -4.37 -7.78
C ASP A 42 -5.19 -5.73 -8.46
N GLY A 43 -4.58 -6.64 -7.69
CA GLY A 43 -4.22 -7.99 -8.12
C GLY A 43 -2.90 -8.09 -8.90
N GLN A 44 -2.27 -6.98 -9.26
CA GLN A 44 -0.99 -6.96 -9.98
C GLN A 44 0.18 -6.72 -9.03
N VAL A 45 1.29 -7.43 -9.25
CA VAL A 45 2.53 -7.21 -8.48
C VAL A 45 3.04 -5.80 -8.74
N GLU A 46 3.30 -5.06 -7.68
CA GLU A 46 3.79 -3.68 -7.74
C GLU A 46 5.22 -3.61 -7.19
N THR A 47 6.14 -3.06 -7.98
CA THR A 47 7.57 -2.94 -7.63
C THR A 47 8.05 -1.49 -7.57
N ARG A 48 7.18 -0.52 -7.88
CA ARG A 48 7.50 0.92 -7.82
C ARG A 48 7.44 1.38 -6.37
N LYS A 49 8.62 1.61 -5.77
CA LYS A 49 8.82 2.10 -4.38
C LYS A 49 8.06 3.38 -4.01
N ARG A 50 7.67 4.19 -4.99
CA ARG A 50 6.91 5.45 -4.84
C ARG A 50 5.57 5.39 -5.57
N CYS A 51 4.98 4.19 -5.69
CA CYS A 51 3.65 4.04 -6.27
C CYS A 51 2.64 4.84 -5.44
N LYS A 52 1.77 5.60 -6.12
CA LYS A 52 0.70 6.37 -5.50
C LYS A 52 -0.58 5.55 -5.56
N ILE A 53 -1.21 5.35 -4.41
CA ILE A 53 -2.46 4.62 -4.27
C ILE A 53 -3.60 5.62 -4.13
N GLN A 54 -4.59 5.49 -5.02
CA GLN A 54 -5.74 6.35 -5.12
C GLN A 54 -7.00 5.66 -4.56
N SER A 55 -8.05 6.45 -4.34
CA SER A 55 -9.36 5.92 -3.93
C SER A 55 -9.86 4.86 -4.92
N GLY A 56 -10.41 3.77 -4.38
CA GLY A 56 -10.92 2.63 -5.14
C GLY A 56 -9.96 1.46 -5.23
N GLN A 57 -8.65 1.69 -5.07
CA GLN A 57 -7.64 0.65 -5.20
C GLN A 57 -7.57 -0.27 -3.98
N VAL A 58 -7.13 -1.51 -4.20
CA VAL A 58 -6.92 -2.52 -3.15
C VAL A 58 -5.46 -2.94 -3.11
N VAL A 59 -4.86 -2.84 -1.93
CA VAL A 59 -3.48 -3.28 -1.68
C VAL A 59 -3.50 -4.58 -0.90
N LEU A 60 -2.72 -5.56 -1.34
CA LEU A 60 -2.53 -6.86 -0.69
C LEU A 60 -1.06 -7.09 -0.36
N PHE A 61 -0.80 -7.59 0.84
CA PHE A 61 0.52 -7.98 1.30
C PHE A 61 0.38 -9.06 2.39
N GLN A 62 1.15 -10.14 2.30
CA GLN A 62 1.16 -11.25 3.28
C GLN A 62 -0.24 -11.77 3.69
N GLY A 63 -1.20 -11.82 2.76
CA GLY A 63 -2.57 -12.26 3.02
C GLY A 63 -3.47 -11.21 3.69
N GLN A 64 -2.92 -10.06 4.06
CA GLN A 64 -3.67 -8.88 4.50
C GLN A 64 -4.10 -8.04 3.29
N SER A 65 -5.23 -7.36 3.43
CA SER A 65 -5.79 -6.52 2.36
C SER A 65 -6.44 -5.26 2.92
N VAL A 66 -6.17 -4.14 2.24
CA VAL A 66 -6.74 -2.84 2.55
C VAL A 66 -7.30 -2.21 1.28
N LYS A 67 -8.53 -1.68 1.37
CA LYS A 67 -9.16 -0.89 0.32
C LYS A 67 -9.01 0.59 0.63
N VAL A 68 -8.52 1.35 -0.34
CA VAL A 68 -8.40 2.79 -0.21
C VAL A 68 -9.70 3.46 -0.63
N LYS A 69 -10.18 4.38 0.19
CA LYS A 69 -11.35 5.22 -0.08
C LYS A 69 -11.01 6.68 0.18
N SER A 70 -11.70 7.59 -0.52
CA SER A 70 -11.77 9.00 -0.17
C SER A 70 -12.56 9.16 1.13
#